data_AF-A0A194VI11-F1
#
_entry.id   AF-A0A194VI11-F1
#
_cell.length_a   1.000
_cell.length_b   1.000
_cell.length_c   1.000
_cell.angle_alpha   90.00
_cell.angle_beta   90.00
_cell.angle_gamma   90.00
#
_symmetry.space_group_name_H-M   'P 1'
#
loop_
_entity.id
_entity.type
_entity.pdbx_description
1 polymer ?
#
loop_
_entity_poly.entity_id
_entity_poly.type
_entity_poly.pdbx_seq_one_letter_code
_entity_poly.pdbx_strand_id
1 'polypeptide(L)'
;MFKRAFKSSKSNSSSQQASSATMDSQYKVDKQARLKKGTNAGSTRDPTKLSRLQRSLTEREASHTSSSRMKVDNQDAAPKPNLAPSPIITVTIGRDGRLFAAHEDVLCQSPFFEQILHKGYAEAPYVSQSRKIALPDEEPEVFSAVLEYLYKGDYTPRLLHNKHRNSWELEGSASSSRRGTTPNASPNVGNGENTHLGGGRAAGPSSSSSPYQPAIEPTVYLSSTGSHILRDTVVYCAAGRYGLEELKRLALRKQGLQSGIDVGTILRSAQYCYAHTPDSDSRLRAHYLALIIRCRKTFKKSGTMQAEMEKGGEGSKLFFDLFVALCNHLDDVIEAGSRGTPRTV
;
A
#
# COMPACT_ATOMS: atom_id res chain seq x y z
N MET A 1 59.88 -23.88 14.20
CA MET A 1 60.72 -23.86 15.41
C MET A 1 60.79 -22.44 15.96
N PHE A 2 60.76 -22.32 17.28
CA PHE A 2 60.39 -21.17 18.11
C PHE A 2 61.33 -19.95 18.05
N LYS A 3 60.76 -18.73 18.22
CA LYS A 3 60.88 -17.85 19.41
C LYS A 3 60.57 -16.38 19.05
N ARG A 4 59.60 -15.77 19.74
CA ARG A 4 59.86 -14.60 20.63
C ARG A 4 58.61 -14.20 21.42
N ALA A 5 58.87 -13.82 22.66
CA ALA A 5 57.92 -13.53 23.72
C ALA A 5 57.78 -12.02 23.98
N PHE A 6 56.59 -11.68 24.47
CA PHE A 6 56.16 -10.57 25.33
C PHE A 6 57.14 -9.46 25.73
N LYS A 7 56.63 -8.21 25.69
CA LYS A 7 56.97 -7.17 26.65
C LYS A 7 55.72 -6.38 27.05
N SER A 8 55.43 -6.41 28.35
CA SER A 8 54.49 -5.55 29.08
C SER A 8 55.28 -4.38 29.66
N SER A 9 54.70 -3.17 29.69
CA SER A 9 55.18 -2.07 30.52
C SER A 9 54.02 -1.36 31.21
N LYS A 10 53.95 -1.53 32.53
CA LYS A 10 53.32 -0.58 33.47
C LYS A 10 54.29 0.58 33.69
N SER A 11 53.75 1.79 33.85
CA SER A 11 54.41 2.86 34.63
C SER A 11 53.38 3.73 35.33
N ASN A 12 53.83 4.29 36.44
CA ASN A 12 53.09 4.71 37.63
C ASN A 12 53.18 6.24 37.81
N SER A 13 52.14 6.81 38.44
CA SER A 13 52.10 7.91 39.43
C SER A 13 52.71 9.33 39.18
N SER A 14 51.87 10.33 39.55
CA SER A 14 52.13 11.66 40.19
C SER A 14 52.85 12.75 39.35
N SER A 15 52.55 14.06 39.37
CA SER A 15 51.95 14.98 40.37
C SER A 15 51.70 16.40 39.78
N GLN A 16 50.70 17.13 40.33
CA GLN A 16 50.51 18.62 40.40
C GLN A 16 50.34 19.40 39.06
N GLN A 17 49.52 20.45 38.88
CA GLN A 17 49.11 21.58 39.73
C GLN A 17 47.82 22.26 39.17
N ALA A 18 47.29 23.25 39.90
CA ALA A 18 45.90 23.76 39.95
C ALA A 18 45.45 24.82 38.91
N SER A 19 44.12 24.99 38.71
CA SER A 19 43.38 26.22 39.08
C SER A 19 41.88 26.24 38.66
N SER A 20 41.05 26.60 39.66
CA SER A 20 39.74 27.29 39.68
C SER A 20 38.56 26.90 38.76
N ALA A 21 37.48 26.40 39.38
CA ALA A 21 36.12 26.96 39.23
C ALA A 21 35.24 26.53 40.41
N THR A 22 34.42 27.47 40.85
CA THR A 22 33.65 27.57 42.10
C THR A 22 32.47 26.59 42.22
N MET A 23 32.24 26.12 43.46
CA MET A 23 31.02 25.45 43.92
C MET A 23 29.90 26.45 44.18
N ASP A 24 28.64 26.05 44.00
CA ASP A 24 27.69 26.17 45.10
C ASP A 24 26.61 25.07 45.06
N SER A 25 26.18 24.68 46.26
CA SER A 25 25.45 23.45 46.55
C SER A 25 24.25 23.78 47.42
N GLN A 26 23.02 23.70 46.88
CA GLN A 26 21.82 23.77 47.71
C GLN A 26 20.55 23.40 46.94
N TYR A 27 20.01 22.20 47.19
CA TYR A 27 18.74 21.97 47.89
C TYR A 27 18.22 20.54 47.67
N LYS A 28 18.09 19.82 48.79
CA LYS A 28 17.42 18.53 48.89
C LYS A 28 15.90 18.72 49.03
N VAL A 29 15.18 17.77 48.42
CA VAL A 29 13.79 17.30 48.62
C VAL A 29 13.07 17.74 49.90
N ASP A 30 11.77 18.05 49.76
CA ASP A 30 10.78 17.60 50.75
C ASP A 30 9.40 17.29 50.18
N LYS A 31 8.73 16.40 50.91
CA LYS A 31 7.58 15.56 50.57
C LYS A 31 6.39 15.97 51.45
N GLN A 32 5.18 15.88 50.90
CA GLN A 32 3.84 15.87 51.57
C GLN A 32 3.15 17.20 51.91
N ALA A 33 1.97 17.42 51.28
CA ALA A 33 0.65 17.70 51.88
C ALA A 33 -0.35 18.05 50.73
N ARG A 34 -1.31 17.22 50.30
CA ARG A 34 -2.65 16.92 50.90
C ARG A 34 -3.54 18.20 50.95
N LEU A 35 -4.79 18.31 50.47
CA LEU A 35 -5.84 17.37 49.99
C LEU A 35 -7.09 18.12 49.41
N LYS A 36 -7.92 17.40 48.63
CA LYS A 36 -9.39 17.53 48.31
C LYS A 36 -9.79 18.36 47.08
N LYS A 37 -10.71 17.95 46.19
CA LYS A 37 -11.92 17.09 46.31
C LYS A 37 -12.37 16.61 44.92
N GLY A 38 -12.94 15.41 44.80
CA GLY A 38 -13.79 15.03 43.65
C GLY A 38 -13.74 13.57 43.24
N THR A 39 -14.55 12.73 43.87
CA THR A 39 -14.83 11.33 43.52
C THR A 39 -15.79 11.20 42.33
N ASN A 40 -15.63 10.08 41.61
CA ASN A 40 -16.61 9.30 40.81
C ASN A 40 -16.63 9.40 39.27
N ALA A 41 -16.76 8.17 38.74
CA ALA A 41 -17.49 7.72 37.55
C ALA A 41 -16.71 7.59 36.22
N GLY A 42 -16.64 6.33 35.76
CA GLY A 42 -16.22 5.96 34.42
C GLY A 42 -17.13 6.58 33.35
N SER A 43 -16.52 6.94 32.22
CA SER A 43 -17.25 7.47 31.07
C SER A 43 -17.22 6.46 29.93
N THR A 44 -18.37 5.80 29.81
CA THR A 44 -18.83 5.00 28.69
C THR A 44 -18.78 5.79 27.38
N ARG A 45 -18.28 5.16 26.31
CA ARG A 45 -18.30 5.69 24.93
C ARG A 45 -19.74 5.97 24.50
N ASP A 46 -20.04 7.24 24.26
CA ASP A 46 -21.38 7.72 23.90
C ASP A 46 -21.63 7.55 22.38
N PRO A 47 -22.59 6.70 21.95
CA PRO A 47 -22.88 6.40 20.54
C PRO A 47 -23.57 7.56 19.80
N THR A 48 -23.99 8.62 20.51
CA THR A 48 -24.74 9.73 19.91
C THR A 48 -23.88 10.70 19.10
N LYS A 49 -22.58 10.83 19.40
CA LYS A 49 -21.68 11.73 18.64
C LYS A 49 -21.25 11.19 17.28
N LEU A 50 -21.26 9.87 17.06
CA LEU A 50 -21.02 9.26 15.75
C LEU A 50 -22.21 9.46 14.79
N SER A 51 -23.43 9.53 15.33
CA SER A 51 -24.65 9.71 14.51
C SER A 51 -24.73 11.08 13.82
N ARG A 52 -24.19 12.14 14.45
CA ARG A 52 -24.18 13.49 13.86
C ARG A 52 -23.17 13.64 12.71
N LEU A 53 -22.10 12.86 12.71
CA LEU A 53 -21.12 12.85 11.62
C LEU A 53 -21.62 12.01 10.43
N GLN A 54 -22.34 10.91 10.69
CA GLN A 54 -22.95 10.07 9.65
C GLN A 54 -24.10 10.76 8.90
N ARG A 55 -24.87 11.62 9.58
CA ARG A 55 -25.97 12.38 8.96
C ARG A 55 -25.49 13.50 8.04
N SER A 56 -24.37 14.14 8.39
CA SER A 56 -23.72 15.18 7.57
C SER A 56 -23.21 14.65 6.21
N LEU A 57 -22.85 13.37 6.14
CA LEU A 57 -22.38 12.74 4.89
C LEU A 57 -23.53 12.24 4.00
N THR A 58 -24.69 11.90 4.58
CA THR A 58 -25.87 11.42 3.83
C THR A 58 -26.76 12.55 3.32
N GLU A 59 -26.78 13.71 3.97
CA GLU A 59 -27.51 14.89 3.48
C GLU A 59 -26.91 15.49 2.19
N ARG A 60 -25.63 15.22 1.87
CA ARG A 60 -25.00 15.66 0.60
C ARG A 60 -25.39 14.83 -0.62
N GLU A 61 -25.85 13.58 -0.46
CA GLU A 61 -26.24 12.72 -1.58
C GLU A 61 -27.72 12.89 -1.99
N ALA A 62 -28.56 13.51 -1.14
CA ALA A 62 -30.00 13.61 -1.38
C ALA A 62 -30.46 14.86 -2.15
N SER A 63 -29.58 15.83 -2.42
CA SER A 63 -29.95 17.12 -3.04
C SER A 63 -29.95 17.14 -4.57
N HIS A 64 -29.80 16.00 -5.25
CA HIS A 64 -29.79 15.92 -6.72
C HIS A 64 -30.99 15.17 -7.31
N THR A 65 -32.23 15.38 -6.84
CA THR A 65 -33.43 15.12 -7.67
C THR A 65 -34.58 16.07 -7.32
N SER A 66 -35.12 16.75 -8.36
CA SER A 66 -36.48 17.33 -8.46
C SER A 66 -36.75 18.82 -8.11
N SER A 67 -36.57 19.66 -9.13
CA SER A 67 -37.33 20.86 -9.61
C SER A 67 -38.54 21.42 -8.83
N SER A 68 -38.63 22.76 -8.63
CA SER A 68 -39.51 23.68 -9.42
C SER A 68 -39.41 25.18 -9.06
N ARG A 69 -39.23 26.02 -10.10
CA ARG A 69 -39.86 27.33 -10.44
C ARG A 69 -39.89 28.49 -9.42
N MET A 70 -39.05 29.51 -9.66
CA MET A 70 -39.45 30.93 -9.69
C MET A 70 -38.56 31.74 -10.66
N LYS A 71 -39.19 32.71 -11.32
CA LYS A 71 -38.72 33.51 -12.44
C LYS A 71 -38.23 34.85 -11.90
N VAL A 72 -36.96 35.20 -12.05
CA VAL A 72 -36.48 36.58 -11.92
C VAL A 72 -35.43 36.83 -13.00
N ASP A 73 -35.71 37.86 -13.79
CA ASP A 73 -34.95 38.38 -14.92
C ASP A 73 -33.77 39.19 -14.37
N ASN A 74 -32.53 38.84 -14.73
CA ASN A 74 -31.43 39.80 -14.72
C ASN A 74 -30.34 39.40 -15.70
N GLN A 75 -30.04 40.32 -16.62
CA GLN A 75 -29.00 40.22 -17.63
C GLN A 75 -27.63 40.37 -16.98
N ASP A 76 -26.80 39.33 -17.11
CA ASP A 76 -25.35 39.45 -17.34
C ASP A 76 -24.84 38.07 -17.78
N ALA A 77 -24.54 37.96 -19.07
CA ALA A 77 -24.21 36.71 -19.74
C ALA A 77 -22.78 36.27 -19.44
N ALA A 78 -22.62 35.43 -18.42
CA ALA A 78 -21.46 34.54 -18.33
C ALA A 78 -21.50 33.54 -19.50
N PRO A 79 -20.38 33.24 -20.17
CA PRO A 79 -20.38 32.29 -21.29
C PRO A 79 -20.75 30.91 -20.76
N LYS A 80 -21.85 30.36 -21.26
CA LYS A 80 -22.24 28.96 -21.04
C LYS A 80 -21.06 28.08 -21.48
N PRO A 81 -20.61 27.10 -20.68
CA PRO A 81 -19.56 26.20 -21.13
C PRO A 81 -20.08 25.45 -22.36
N ASN A 82 -19.34 25.53 -23.46
CA ASN A 82 -19.65 24.81 -24.69
C ASN A 82 -19.86 23.33 -24.38
N LEU A 83 -21.05 22.81 -24.69
CA LEU A 83 -21.44 21.40 -24.55
C LEU A 83 -20.77 20.47 -25.58
N ALA A 84 -19.60 20.84 -26.10
CA ALA A 84 -18.86 19.93 -26.97
C ALA A 84 -18.28 18.79 -26.11
N PRO A 85 -18.40 17.52 -26.53
CA PRO A 85 -17.74 16.43 -25.82
C PRO A 85 -16.24 16.72 -25.75
N SER A 86 -15.64 16.48 -24.59
CA SER A 86 -14.21 16.67 -24.38
C SER A 86 -13.42 15.88 -25.43
N PRO A 87 -12.32 16.42 -25.97
CA PRO A 87 -11.57 15.74 -27.01
C PRO A 87 -11.05 14.38 -26.57
N ILE A 88 -11.03 13.43 -27.51
CA ILE A 88 -10.48 12.11 -27.26
C ILE A 88 -8.96 12.13 -27.51
N ILE A 89 -8.21 11.75 -26.50
CA ILE A 89 -6.76 11.53 -26.55
C ILE A 89 -6.51 10.04 -26.77
N THR A 90 -5.59 9.72 -27.67
CA THR A 90 -5.09 8.35 -27.84
C THR A 90 -3.86 8.15 -26.96
N VAL A 91 -3.87 7.14 -26.11
CA VAL A 91 -2.74 6.79 -25.25
C VAL A 91 -2.23 5.41 -25.64
N THR A 92 -0.95 5.33 -26.03
CA THR A 92 -0.26 4.09 -26.38
C THR A 92 0.46 3.56 -25.14
N ILE A 93 0.10 2.36 -24.68
CA ILE A 93 0.58 1.77 -23.43
C ILE A 93 1.36 0.49 -23.67
N GLY A 94 2.47 0.34 -22.95
CA GLY A 94 3.29 -0.86 -22.92
C GLY A 94 4.14 -1.05 -24.18
N ARG A 95 5.01 -2.06 -24.13
CA ARG A 95 5.93 -2.41 -25.22
C ARG A 95 5.20 -2.84 -26.49
N ASP A 96 4.05 -3.49 -26.31
CA ASP A 96 3.19 -3.95 -27.41
C ASP A 96 2.36 -2.80 -28.03
N GLY A 97 2.43 -1.60 -27.46
CA GLY A 97 1.77 -0.41 -27.98
C GLY A 97 0.25 -0.49 -27.97
N ARG A 98 -0.35 -1.08 -26.92
CA ARG A 98 -1.80 -1.21 -26.80
C ARG A 98 -2.43 0.18 -26.73
N LEU A 99 -3.40 0.44 -27.60
CA LEU A 99 -4.06 1.74 -27.69
C LEU A 99 -5.25 1.84 -26.72
N PHE A 100 -5.32 2.97 -26.02
CA PHE A 100 -6.44 3.39 -25.20
C PHE A 100 -6.97 4.73 -25.72
N ALA A 101 -8.29 4.87 -25.77
CA ALA A 101 -8.94 6.14 -26.05
C ALA A 101 -9.55 6.67 -24.75
N ALA A 102 -9.21 7.90 -24.37
CA ALA A 102 -9.71 8.53 -23.16
C ALA A 102 -10.05 9.99 -23.41
N HIS A 103 -11.03 10.51 -22.68
CA HIS A 103 -11.38 11.91 -22.77
C HIS A 103 -10.33 12.77 -22.06
N GLU A 104 -10.01 13.91 -22.65
CA GLU A 104 -9.00 14.84 -22.14
C GLU A 104 -9.31 15.31 -20.72
N ASP A 105 -10.57 15.68 -20.44
CA ASP A 105 -11.03 16.10 -19.11
C ASP A 105 -10.89 14.99 -18.05
N VAL A 106 -11.11 13.74 -18.46
CA VAL A 106 -10.91 12.57 -17.58
C VAL A 106 -9.43 12.37 -17.26
N LEU A 107 -8.54 12.50 -18.25
CA LEU A 107 -7.11 12.38 -18.03
C LEU A 107 -6.57 13.53 -17.16
N CYS A 108 -7.06 14.76 -17.35
CA CYS A 108 -6.64 15.94 -16.59
C CYS A 108 -6.99 15.88 -15.10
N GLN A 109 -7.80 14.92 -14.64
CA GLN A 109 -7.94 14.64 -13.19
C GLN A 109 -6.60 14.16 -12.56
N SER A 110 -5.67 13.66 -13.37
CA SER A 110 -4.30 13.36 -12.95
C SER A 110 -3.39 14.56 -13.22
N PRO A 111 -2.68 15.07 -12.20
CA PRO A 111 -1.69 16.14 -12.37
C PRO A 111 -0.60 15.80 -13.40
N PHE A 112 -0.25 14.52 -13.54
CA PHE A 112 0.71 14.06 -14.54
C PHE A 112 0.22 14.29 -15.97
N PHE A 113 -1.01 13.87 -16.28
CA PHE A 113 -1.56 14.04 -17.62
C PHE A 113 -1.93 15.50 -17.90
N GLU A 114 -2.43 16.24 -16.92
CA GLU A 114 -2.69 17.68 -17.03
C GLU A 114 -1.43 18.43 -17.49
N GLN A 115 -0.28 18.16 -16.87
CA GLN A 115 0.99 18.79 -17.24
C GLN A 115 1.45 18.43 -18.66
N ILE A 116 1.28 17.16 -19.08
CA ILE A 116 1.68 16.70 -20.41
C ILE A 116 0.80 17.36 -21.48
N LEU A 117 -0.51 17.37 -21.25
CA LEU A 117 -1.48 17.95 -22.19
C LEU A 117 -1.32 19.46 -22.28
N HIS A 118 -1.16 20.16 -21.15
CA HIS A 118 -0.94 21.61 -21.12
C HIS A 118 0.34 22.04 -21.85
N LYS A 119 1.45 21.29 -21.70
CA LYS A 119 2.70 21.56 -22.45
C LYS A 119 2.52 21.41 -23.95
N GLY A 120 1.77 20.39 -24.37
CA GLY A 120 1.44 20.18 -25.79
C GLY A 120 0.72 21.36 -26.44
N TYR A 121 -0.10 22.09 -25.68
CA TYR A 121 -0.77 23.30 -26.16
C TYR A 121 0.16 24.51 -26.28
N ALA A 122 1.16 24.63 -25.41
CA ALA A 122 2.08 25.77 -25.39
C ALA A 122 3.13 25.72 -26.52
N GLU A 123 3.60 24.52 -26.88
CA GLU A 123 4.73 24.36 -27.82
C GLU A 123 4.33 24.27 -29.30
N ALA A 124 3.04 24.05 -29.63
CA ALA A 124 2.60 23.86 -31.02
C ALA A 124 1.26 24.54 -31.38
N PRO A 125 1.20 25.88 -31.54
CA PRO A 125 -0.02 26.58 -31.95
C PRO A 125 -0.44 26.33 -33.42
N TYR A 126 0.47 25.83 -34.27
CA TYR A 126 0.29 25.76 -35.74
C TYR A 126 0.48 24.37 -36.36
N VAL A 127 0.83 23.33 -35.57
CA VAL A 127 1.06 21.97 -36.09
C VAL A 127 -0.04 21.04 -35.58
N SER A 128 -0.65 20.30 -36.52
CA SER A 128 -1.75 19.35 -36.30
C SER A 128 -1.62 18.53 -35.01
N GLN A 129 -2.49 18.86 -34.06
CA GLN A 129 -3.08 18.09 -32.95
C GLN A 129 -2.70 16.60 -32.85
N SER A 130 -1.43 16.28 -32.64
CA SER A 130 -1.02 14.93 -32.27
C SER A 130 -1.38 14.71 -30.80
N ARG A 131 -2.67 14.48 -30.53
CA ARG A 131 -3.26 14.09 -29.24
C ARG A 131 -2.88 12.65 -28.88
N LYS A 132 -1.59 12.37 -28.87
CA LYS A 132 -1.03 11.04 -28.66
C LYS A 132 -0.06 11.09 -27.50
N ILE A 133 -0.31 10.28 -26.48
CA ILE A 133 0.58 10.08 -25.34
C ILE A 133 1.13 8.65 -25.44
N ALA A 134 2.43 8.46 -25.19
CA ALA A 134 3.05 7.14 -25.17
C ALA A 134 3.66 6.86 -23.79
N LEU A 135 3.33 5.70 -23.21
CA LEU A 135 3.83 5.21 -21.93
C LEU A 135 4.35 3.77 -22.12
N PRO A 136 5.56 3.60 -22.69
CA PRO A 136 6.09 2.29 -23.05
C PRO A 136 6.46 1.41 -21.83
N ASP A 137 6.72 2.03 -20.67
CA ASP A 137 7.11 1.35 -19.43
C ASP A 137 5.90 0.98 -18.55
N GLU A 138 4.69 1.37 -18.94
CA GLU A 138 3.48 1.11 -18.19
C GLU A 138 2.80 -0.16 -18.71
N GLU A 139 2.33 -1.03 -17.81
CA GLU A 139 1.60 -2.23 -18.22
C GLU A 139 0.12 -1.90 -18.56
N PRO A 140 -0.43 -2.48 -19.64
CA PRO A 140 -1.82 -2.23 -20.05
C PRO A 140 -2.87 -2.48 -18.97
N GLU A 141 -2.71 -3.54 -18.17
CA GLU A 141 -3.65 -3.94 -17.12
C GLU A 141 -3.63 -2.96 -15.94
N VAL A 142 -2.49 -2.31 -15.70
CA VAL A 142 -2.30 -1.28 -14.69
C VAL A 142 -2.91 0.02 -15.16
N PHE A 143 -2.61 0.44 -16.39
CA PHE A 143 -3.22 1.64 -16.96
C PHE A 143 -4.74 1.49 -17.10
N SER A 144 -5.23 0.31 -17.46
CA SER A 144 -6.68 0.03 -17.48
C SER A 144 -7.32 0.22 -16.11
N ALA A 145 -6.63 -0.14 -15.01
CA ALA A 145 -7.12 0.08 -13.65
C ALA A 145 -7.17 1.56 -13.30
N VAL A 146 -6.12 2.29 -13.66
CA VAL A 146 -6.02 3.74 -13.45
C VAL A 146 -7.13 4.45 -14.22
N LEU A 147 -7.31 4.12 -15.50
CA LEU A 147 -8.33 4.73 -16.34
C LEU A 147 -9.73 4.43 -15.83
N GLU A 148 -10.01 3.19 -15.42
CA GLU A 148 -11.28 2.84 -14.79
C GLU A 148 -11.55 3.69 -13.54
N TYR A 149 -10.53 3.87 -12.68
CA TYR A 149 -10.62 4.74 -11.51
C TYR A 149 -10.92 6.19 -11.89
N LEU A 150 -10.30 6.75 -12.92
CA LEU A 150 -10.56 8.13 -13.35
C LEU A 150 -12.02 8.33 -13.82
N TYR A 151 -12.65 7.29 -14.37
CA TYR A 151 -14.05 7.35 -14.77
C TYR A 151 -15.04 7.08 -13.63
N LYS A 152 -14.72 6.18 -12.70
CA LYS A 152 -15.70 5.60 -11.76
C LYS A 152 -15.39 5.84 -10.28
N GLY A 153 -14.20 6.35 -9.96
CA GLY A 153 -13.68 6.46 -8.60
C GLY A 153 -13.27 5.13 -7.97
N ASP A 154 -13.34 4.01 -8.70
CA ASP A 154 -12.93 2.68 -8.27
C ASP A 154 -12.42 1.87 -9.49
N TYR A 155 -11.71 0.78 -9.26
CA TYR A 155 -11.27 -0.16 -10.28
C TYR A 155 -11.54 -1.60 -9.86
N THR A 156 -11.80 -2.45 -10.84
CA THR A 156 -12.21 -3.84 -10.61
C THR A 156 -11.05 -4.68 -10.06
N PRO A 157 -11.29 -5.60 -9.09
CA PRO A 157 -12.55 -5.88 -8.40
C PRO A 157 -12.96 -4.74 -7.47
N ARG A 158 -14.22 -4.31 -7.52
CA ARG A 158 -14.72 -3.16 -6.76
C ARG A 158 -14.69 -3.39 -5.25
N LEU A 159 -14.57 -2.31 -4.50
CA LEU A 159 -14.56 -2.34 -3.05
C LEU A 159 -16.00 -2.15 -2.52
N LEU A 160 -16.57 -3.22 -1.94
CA LEU A 160 -17.96 -3.25 -1.50
C LEU A 160 -18.07 -3.15 0.02
N HIS A 161 -18.98 -2.31 0.51
CA HIS A 161 -19.30 -2.22 1.95
C HIS A 161 -20.47 -3.15 2.29
N ASN A 162 -20.17 -4.18 3.05
CA ASN A 162 -21.17 -5.04 3.64
C ASN A 162 -21.78 -4.34 4.86
N LYS A 163 -22.93 -3.69 4.67
CA LYS A 163 -23.63 -2.94 5.73
C LYS A 163 -24.03 -3.82 6.91
N HIS A 164 -24.37 -5.09 6.67
CA HIS A 164 -24.81 -6.01 7.73
C HIS A 164 -23.69 -6.41 8.68
N ARG A 165 -22.47 -6.61 8.14
CA ARG A 165 -21.30 -7.00 8.94
C ARG A 165 -20.37 -5.82 9.25
N ASN A 166 -20.76 -4.63 8.81
CA ASN A 166 -19.93 -3.42 8.81
C ASN A 166 -18.48 -3.71 8.37
N SER A 167 -18.33 -4.48 7.29
CA SER A 167 -17.06 -4.95 6.78
C SER A 167 -16.91 -4.61 5.30
N TRP A 168 -15.68 -4.58 4.82
CA TRP A 168 -15.40 -4.30 3.41
C TRP A 168 -14.88 -5.56 2.73
N GLU A 169 -15.35 -5.81 1.51
CA GLU A 169 -15.02 -7.00 0.72
C GLU A 169 -14.75 -6.62 -0.74
N LEU A 170 -13.98 -7.44 -1.42
CA LEU A 170 -13.77 -7.30 -2.86
C LEU A 170 -14.93 -7.97 -3.61
N GLU A 171 -15.36 -7.34 -4.68
CA GLU A 171 -16.28 -7.95 -5.64
C GLU A 171 -15.76 -9.34 -6.07
N GLY A 172 -16.62 -10.35 -5.99
CA GLY A 172 -16.25 -11.75 -6.27
C GLY A 172 -15.57 -12.50 -5.12
N SER A 173 -15.23 -11.86 -3.99
CA SER A 173 -14.61 -12.54 -2.84
C SER A 173 -15.54 -13.57 -2.16
N ALA A 174 -16.86 -13.39 -2.28
CA ALA A 174 -17.85 -14.29 -1.68
C ALA A 174 -17.85 -15.71 -2.26
N SER A 175 -17.37 -15.92 -3.49
CA SER A 175 -17.24 -17.26 -4.09
C SER A 175 -15.96 -17.99 -3.65
N SER A 176 -14.93 -17.25 -3.21
CA SER A 176 -13.63 -17.79 -2.77
C SER A 176 -13.54 -18.02 -1.24
N SER A 177 -14.40 -17.36 -0.46
CA SER A 177 -14.34 -17.32 1.02
C SER A 177 -14.69 -18.62 1.78
N ARG A 178 -14.67 -19.80 1.16
CA ARG A 178 -14.85 -21.06 1.92
C ARG A 178 -13.62 -21.52 2.70
N ARG A 179 -12.50 -20.79 2.69
CA ARG A 179 -11.38 -21.03 3.62
C ARG A 179 -10.58 -19.75 3.81
N GLY A 180 -10.39 -19.33 5.06
CA GLY A 180 -9.43 -18.30 5.46
C GLY A 180 -8.01 -18.80 5.21
N THR A 181 -7.61 -18.84 3.94
CA THR A 181 -6.42 -19.54 3.50
C THR A 181 -5.20 -18.65 3.71
N THR A 182 -4.33 -19.08 4.62
CA THR A 182 -2.96 -18.58 4.73
C THR A 182 -2.30 -18.58 3.35
N PRO A 183 -1.38 -17.63 3.08
CA PRO A 183 -0.54 -17.67 1.89
C PRO A 183 0.03 -19.06 1.61
N ASN A 184 -0.08 -19.52 0.36
CA ASN A 184 0.44 -20.82 -0.04
C ASN A 184 1.97 -20.76 -0.21
N ALA A 185 2.65 -21.89 -0.02
CA ALA A 185 4.07 -22.01 -0.38
C ALA A 185 4.22 -21.94 -1.91
N SER A 186 5.24 -21.25 -2.41
CA SER A 186 5.50 -21.19 -3.85
C SER A 186 5.87 -22.60 -4.37
N PRO A 187 5.39 -23.00 -5.56
CA PRO A 187 5.80 -24.26 -6.17
C PRO A 187 7.32 -24.23 -6.43
N ASN A 188 8.00 -25.31 -6.03
CA ASN A 188 9.45 -25.45 -6.19
C ASN A 188 9.78 -25.57 -7.69
N VAL A 189 10.28 -24.50 -8.31
CA VAL A 189 10.82 -24.56 -9.68
C VAL A 189 12.32 -24.77 -9.57
N GLY A 190 12.71 -26.02 -9.35
CA GLY A 190 14.09 -26.48 -9.34
C GLY A 190 14.28 -27.59 -10.35
N ASN A 191 15.08 -27.29 -11.39
CA ASN A 191 15.68 -28.15 -12.42
C ASN A 191 14.79 -28.64 -13.58
N GLY A 192 15.27 -28.34 -14.80
CA GLY A 192 14.81 -28.91 -16.05
C GLY A 192 15.24 -30.37 -16.22
N GLU A 193 14.59 -31.01 -17.20
CA GLU A 193 14.71 -32.41 -17.65
C GLU A 193 14.21 -33.51 -16.70
N ASN A 194 12.94 -33.90 -16.84
CA ASN A 194 12.61 -35.20 -17.46
C ASN A 194 11.09 -35.39 -17.66
N THR A 195 10.75 -35.83 -18.87
CA THR A 195 9.44 -36.34 -19.28
C THR A 195 9.20 -37.71 -18.61
N HIS A 196 8.09 -37.92 -17.89
CA HIS A 196 7.17 -39.08 -17.95
C HIS A 196 6.32 -39.26 -16.66
N LEU A 197 4.99 -39.20 -16.85
CA LEU A 197 3.86 -39.78 -16.10
C LEU A 197 3.93 -39.96 -14.56
N GLY A 198 3.08 -39.21 -13.84
CA GLY A 198 2.67 -39.53 -12.46
C GLY A 198 1.47 -38.69 -12.02
N GLY A 199 0.29 -39.32 -11.93
CA GLY A 199 -1.01 -38.66 -11.78
C GLY A 199 -1.19 -37.82 -10.50
N GLY A 200 -1.71 -36.61 -10.69
CA GLY A 200 -2.16 -35.70 -9.64
C GLY A 200 -3.47 -35.04 -10.04
N ARG A 201 -4.55 -35.57 -9.48
CA ARG A 201 -5.97 -35.15 -9.53
C ARG A 201 -6.20 -33.71 -10.00
N ALA A 202 -6.69 -33.58 -11.23
CA ALA A 202 -7.27 -32.34 -11.74
C ALA A 202 -8.48 -31.97 -10.86
N ALA A 203 -8.39 -30.84 -10.16
CA ALA A 203 -9.57 -30.16 -9.67
C ALA A 203 -10.32 -29.65 -10.91
N GLY A 204 -11.44 -30.30 -11.23
CA GLY A 204 -12.31 -29.89 -12.34
C GLY A 204 -12.84 -28.46 -12.14
N PRO A 205 -13.27 -27.80 -13.22
CA PRO A 205 -13.79 -26.44 -13.15
C PRO A 205 -15.04 -26.44 -12.27
N SER A 206 -15.00 -25.64 -11.20
CA SER A 206 -16.17 -25.39 -10.37
C SER A 206 -17.13 -24.50 -11.16
N SER A 207 -18.15 -25.14 -11.74
CA SER A 207 -19.21 -24.57 -12.56
C SER A 207 -20.20 -23.74 -11.74
N SER A 208 -19.80 -22.54 -11.28
CA SER A 208 -20.75 -21.58 -10.71
C SER A 208 -20.44 -20.10 -10.95
N SER A 209 -19.53 -19.76 -11.86
CA SER A 209 -19.40 -18.38 -12.35
C SER A 209 -20.11 -18.25 -13.69
N SER A 210 -20.98 -17.23 -13.81
CA SER A 210 -21.54 -16.76 -15.07
C SER A 210 -20.45 -16.70 -16.16
N PRO A 211 -20.68 -17.21 -17.38
CA PRO A 211 -19.65 -17.30 -18.43
C PRO A 211 -19.17 -15.95 -18.99
N TYR A 212 -19.61 -14.83 -18.42
CA TYR A 212 -19.37 -13.47 -18.94
C TYR A 212 -18.48 -12.56 -18.10
N GLN A 213 -17.94 -13.02 -16.95
CA GLN A 213 -16.97 -12.22 -16.21
C GLN A 213 -15.67 -13.00 -15.98
N PRO A 214 -14.57 -12.66 -16.69
CA PRO A 214 -13.27 -13.18 -16.31
C PRO A 214 -12.97 -12.73 -14.88
N ALA A 215 -12.69 -13.67 -13.99
CA ALA A 215 -12.21 -13.36 -12.66
C ALA A 215 -10.89 -12.58 -12.80
N ILE A 216 -10.86 -11.34 -12.34
CA ILE A 216 -9.63 -10.53 -12.40
C ILE A 216 -8.61 -11.15 -11.45
N GLU A 217 -7.45 -11.52 -12.00
CA GLU A 217 -6.37 -12.08 -11.19
C GLU A 217 -5.82 -11.04 -10.21
N PRO A 218 -5.45 -11.46 -8.98
CA PRO A 218 -4.86 -10.56 -7.98
C PRO A 218 -3.42 -10.14 -8.34
N THR A 219 -2.83 -10.74 -9.38
CA THR A 219 -1.48 -10.48 -9.85
C THR A 219 -1.48 -9.93 -11.27
N VAL A 220 -0.40 -9.26 -11.63
CA VAL A 220 -0.10 -8.79 -12.98
C VAL A 220 1.34 -9.18 -13.31
N TYR A 221 1.58 -9.61 -14.54
CA TYR A 221 2.93 -9.86 -15.02
C TYR A 221 3.58 -8.53 -15.39
N LEU A 222 4.77 -8.24 -14.85
CA LEU A 222 5.53 -7.05 -15.23
C LEU A 222 6.68 -7.42 -16.16
N SER A 223 6.66 -6.88 -17.37
CA SER A 223 7.66 -7.09 -18.41
C SER A 223 9.04 -6.55 -18.03
N SER A 224 9.10 -5.57 -17.12
CA SER A 224 10.33 -5.00 -16.58
C SER A 224 11.05 -5.93 -15.59
N THR A 225 10.31 -6.76 -14.85
CA THR A 225 10.87 -7.66 -13.83
C THR A 225 10.80 -9.14 -14.20
N GLY A 226 10.08 -9.48 -15.29
CA GLY A 226 9.89 -10.86 -15.75
C GLY A 226 9.11 -11.72 -14.74
N SER A 227 8.28 -11.10 -13.89
CA SER A 227 7.65 -11.77 -12.74
C SER A 227 6.21 -11.30 -12.52
N HIS A 228 5.41 -12.16 -11.90
CA HIS A 228 4.10 -11.78 -11.38
C HIS A 228 4.24 -11.07 -10.03
N ILE A 229 3.59 -9.92 -9.93
CA ILE A 229 3.52 -9.04 -8.76
C ILE A 229 2.05 -8.76 -8.45
N LEU A 230 1.73 -8.46 -7.19
CA LEU A 230 0.38 -8.09 -6.79
C LEU A 230 -0.10 -6.84 -7.53
N ARG A 231 -1.23 -6.98 -8.24
CA ARG A 231 -1.77 -5.92 -9.10
C ARG A 231 -2.00 -4.63 -8.33
N ASP A 232 -2.60 -4.71 -7.15
CA ASP A 232 -2.88 -3.55 -6.30
C ASP A 232 -1.58 -2.81 -5.86
N THR A 233 -0.44 -3.50 -5.81
CA THR A 233 0.85 -2.86 -5.51
C THR A 233 1.37 -2.07 -6.68
N VAL A 234 1.26 -2.61 -7.89
CA VAL A 234 1.69 -1.90 -9.10
C VAL A 234 0.78 -0.69 -9.34
N VAL A 235 -0.53 -0.85 -9.15
CA VAL A 235 -1.50 0.25 -9.21
C VAL A 235 -1.20 1.32 -8.15
N TYR A 236 -0.82 0.94 -6.93
CA TYR A 236 -0.39 1.90 -5.91
C TYR A 236 0.83 2.73 -6.37
N CYS A 237 1.85 2.07 -6.93
CA CYS A 237 3.03 2.76 -7.44
C CYS A 237 2.70 3.66 -8.64
N ALA A 238 1.88 3.20 -9.58
CA ALA A 238 1.40 3.98 -10.71
C ALA A 238 0.59 5.20 -10.26
N ALA A 239 -0.28 5.04 -9.27
CA ALA A 239 -1.04 6.14 -8.69
C ALA A 239 -0.13 7.24 -8.11
N GLY A 240 1.00 6.85 -7.51
CA GLY A 240 2.04 7.82 -7.09
C GLY A 240 2.64 8.58 -8.27
N ARG A 241 3.01 7.90 -9.36
CA ARG A 241 3.53 8.54 -10.59
C ARG A 241 2.52 9.49 -11.23
N TYR A 242 1.24 9.14 -11.17
CA TYR A 242 0.15 9.93 -11.74
C TYR A 242 -0.43 10.99 -10.78
N GLY A 243 0.09 11.12 -9.56
CA GLY A 243 -0.40 12.10 -8.58
C GLY A 243 -1.81 11.81 -8.06
N LEU A 244 -2.24 10.55 -8.04
CA LEU A 244 -3.59 10.12 -7.65
C LEU A 244 -3.59 9.54 -6.21
N GLU A 245 -3.56 10.42 -5.20
CA GLU A 245 -3.44 10.01 -3.79
C GLU A 245 -4.63 9.20 -3.25
N GLU A 246 -5.86 9.46 -3.72
CA GLU A 246 -7.03 8.65 -3.35
C GLU A 246 -6.96 7.24 -3.95
N LEU A 247 -6.43 7.11 -5.18
CA LEU A 247 -6.17 5.80 -5.78
C LEU A 247 -5.11 5.02 -5.00
N LYS A 248 -4.05 5.68 -4.49
CA LYS A 248 -3.09 5.01 -3.59
C LYS A 248 -3.78 4.42 -2.36
N ARG A 249 -4.62 5.21 -1.68
CA ARG A 249 -5.36 4.74 -0.49
C ARG A 249 -6.28 3.57 -0.84
N LEU A 250 -6.99 3.68 -1.97
CA LEU A 250 -7.88 2.63 -2.46
C LEU A 250 -7.12 1.33 -2.75
N ALA A 251 -6.00 1.41 -3.48
CA ALA A 251 -5.20 0.26 -3.86
C ALA A 251 -4.61 -0.46 -2.64
N LEU A 252 -4.05 0.30 -1.69
CA LEU A 252 -3.56 -0.26 -0.43
C LEU A 252 -4.66 -0.98 0.36
N ARG A 253 -5.87 -0.41 0.37
CA ARG A 253 -7.02 -1.01 1.04
C ARG A 253 -7.47 -2.30 0.37
N LYS A 254 -7.54 -2.34 -0.97
CA LYS A 254 -7.88 -3.55 -1.74
C LYS A 254 -6.84 -4.65 -1.53
N GLN A 255 -5.56 -4.29 -1.54
CA GLN A 255 -4.46 -5.22 -1.27
C GLN A 255 -4.62 -5.92 0.09
N GLY A 256 -5.02 -5.18 1.13
CA GLY A 256 -5.26 -5.74 2.46
C GLY A 256 -6.42 -6.75 2.55
N LEU A 257 -7.27 -6.82 1.53
CA LEU A 257 -8.39 -7.78 1.44
C LEU A 257 -8.04 -9.02 0.61
N GLN A 258 -6.91 -9.02 -0.09
CA GLN A 258 -6.46 -10.18 -0.87
C GLN A 258 -6.06 -11.34 0.06
N SER A 259 -6.38 -12.57 -0.36
CA SER A 259 -6.05 -13.79 0.39
C SER A 259 -5.62 -14.91 -0.55
N GLY A 260 -4.96 -15.95 -0.02
CA GLY A 260 -4.47 -17.08 -0.82
C GLY A 260 -3.27 -16.79 -1.73
N ILE A 261 -2.65 -15.61 -1.62
CA ILE A 261 -1.46 -15.23 -2.39
C ILE A 261 -0.24 -16.04 -1.95
N ASP A 262 0.62 -16.50 -2.86
CA ASP A 262 1.84 -17.21 -2.48
C ASP A 262 2.89 -16.28 -1.86
N VAL A 263 3.70 -16.82 -0.95
CA VAL A 263 4.72 -16.04 -0.22
C VAL A 263 5.82 -15.47 -1.12
N GLY A 264 6.16 -16.14 -2.22
CA GLY A 264 7.11 -15.63 -3.21
C GLY A 264 6.58 -14.39 -3.92
N THR A 265 5.30 -14.39 -4.33
CA THR A 265 4.66 -13.20 -4.89
C THR A 265 4.58 -12.06 -3.88
N ILE A 266 4.27 -12.34 -2.60
CA ILE A 266 4.32 -11.31 -1.54
C ILE A 266 5.70 -10.68 -1.47
N LEU A 267 6.77 -11.48 -1.48
CA LEU A 267 8.14 -10.99 -1.36
C LEU A 267 8.59 -10.19 -2.59
N ARG A 268 8.33 -10.69 -3.80
CA ARG A 268 8.57 -9.93 -5.05
C ARG A 268 7.81 -8.61 -5.08
N SER A 269 6.57 -8.61 -4.60
CA SER A 269 5.76 -7.38 -4.55
C SER A 269 6.29 -6.38 -3.52
N ALA A 270 6.83 -6.86 -2.40
CA ALA A 270 7.51 -6.02 -1.42
C ALA A 270 8.82 -5.43 -1.99
N GLN A 271 9.63 -6.23 -2.69
CA GLN A 271 10.84 -5.74 -3.37
C GLN A 271 10.47 -4.67 -4.42
N TYR A 272 9.45 -4.93 -5.24
CA TYR A 272 8.93 -3.97 -6.21
C TYR A 272 8.51 -2.65 -5.54
N CYS A 273 7.75 -2.73 -4.44
CA CYS A 273 7.36 -1.57 -3.64
C CYS A 273 8.58 -0.74 -3.21
N TYR A 274 9.62 -1.38 -2.68
CA TYR A 274 10.83 -0.69 -2.23
C TYR A 274 11.60 -0.02 -3.37
N ALA A 275 11.61 -0.63 -4.55
CA ALA A 275 12.25 -0.06 -5.73
C ALA A 275 11.45 1.11 -6.34
N HIS A 276 10.13 1.12 -6.21
CA HIS A 276 9.23 2.05 -6.91
C HIS A 276 8.50 3.04 -5.99
N THR A 277 8.92 3.14 -4.73
CA THR A 277 8.40 4.14 -3.78
C THR A 277 9.53 4.81 -3.01
N PRO A 278 9.44 6.11 -2.70
CA PRO A 278 10.43 6.79 -1.87
C PRO A 278 10.38 6.30 -0.42
N ASP A 279 11.43 6.59 0.35
CA ASP A 279 11.53 6.22 1.77
C ASP A 279 10.45 6.85 2.65
N SER A 280 9.86 7.96 2.20
CA SER A 280 8.73 8.61 2.85
C SER A 280 7.40 7.83 2.73
N ASP A 281 7.30 6.84 1.83
CA ASP A 281 6.10 6.02 1.66
C ASP A 281 6.01 4.91 2.72
N SER A 282 5.87 5.33 3.98
CA SER A 282 5.82 4.44 5.13
C SER A 282 4.60 3.52 5.15
N ARG A 283 3.48 3.91 4.53
CA ARG A 283 2.21 3.18 4.58
C ARG A 283 2.30 1.83 3.87
N LEU A 284 2.69 1.82 2.59
CA LEU A 284 2.78 0.58 1.83
C LEU A 284 3.95 -0.29 2.34
N ARG A 285 5.07 0.32 2.71
CA ARG A 285 6.22 -0.41 3.26
C ARG A 285 5.87 -1.10 4.58
N ALA A 286 5.28 -0.38 5.53
CA ALA A 286 4.84 -0.97 6.80
C ALA A 286 3.77 -2.07 6.59
N HIS A 287 2.87 -1.90 5.61
CA HIS A 287 1.90 -2.93 5.24
C HIS A 287 2.60 -4.23 4.82
N TYR A 288 3.63 -4.15 3.98
CA TYR A 288 4.42 -5.31 3.56
C TYR A 288 5.18 -5.96 4.71
N LEU A 289 5.85 -5.17 5.54
CA LEU A 289 6.56 -5.70 6.72
C LEU A 289 5.60 -6.46 7.64
N ALA A 290 4.44 -5.87 7.97
CA ALA A 290 3.41 -6.51 8.77
C ALA A 290 2.88 -7.80 8.11
N LEU A 291 2.65 -7.78 6.80
CA LEU A 291 2.18 -8.93 6.03
C LEU A 291 3.20 -10.09 6.07
N ILE A 292 4.49 -9.79 5.88
CA ILE A 292 5.57 -10.78 5.93
C ILE A 292 5.70 -11.36 7.34
N ILE A 293 5.71 -10.52 8.39
CA ILE A 293 5.80 -10.95 9.79
C ILE A 293 4.61 -11.85 10.18
N ARG A 294 3.40 -11.51 9.73
CA ARG A 294 2.19 -12.32 9.94
C ARG A 294 2.31 -13.70 9.28
N CYS A 295 2.98 -13.78 8.14
CA CYS A 295 3.15 -14.99 7.34
C CYS A 295 4.50 -15.70 7.59
N ARG A 296 5.26 -15.30 8.62
CA ARG A 296 6.63 -15.79 8.90
C ARG A 296 6.77 -17.31 8.95
N LYS A 297 5.75 -18.03 9.43
CA LYS A 297 5.76 -19.51 9.51
C LYS A 297 5.80 -20.14 8.12
N THR A 298 5.08 -19.57 7.16
CA THR A 298 5.08 -20.04 5.77
C THR A 298 6.43 -19.74 5.12
N PHE A 299 6.93 -18.52 5.27
CA PHE A 299 8.26 -18.14 4.77
C PHE A 299 9.38 -19.06 5.29
N LYS A 300 9.37 -19.36 6.60
CA LYS A 300 10.32 -20.29 7.23
C LYS A 300 10.28 -21.69 6.59
N LYS A 301 9.08 -22.21 6.31
CA LYS A 301 8.93 -23.55 5.72
C LYS A 301 9.32 -23.60 4.24
N SER A 302 9.06 -22.53 3.50
CA SER A 302 9.30 -22.47 2.06
C SER A 302 10.77 -22.24 1.68
N GLY A 303 11.59 -21.70 2.58
CA GLY A 303 12.96 -21.28 2.24
C GLY A 303 13.05 -20.03 1.34
N THR A 304 11.93 -19.54 0.80
CA THR A 304 11.89 -18.41 -0.15
C THR A 304 12.56 -17.14 0.38
N MET A 305 12.41 -16.83 1.67
CA MET A 305 13.08 -15.67 2.27
C MET A 305 14.60 -15.83 2.25
N GLN A 306 15.12 -17.02 2.57
CA GLN A 306 16.56 -17.28 2.57
C GLN A 306 17.12 -17.16 1.14
N ALA A 307 16.49 -17.83 0.17
CA ALA A 307 16.93 -17.80 -1.22
C ALA A 307 17.02 -16.37 -1.79
N GLU A 308 16.01 -15.53 -1.51
CA GLU A 308 16.02 -14.13 -1.97
C GLU A 308 17.03 -13.26 -1.23
N MET A 309 17.26 -13.50 0.07
CA MET A 309 18.28 -12.78 0.84
C MET A 309 19.70 -13.13 0.37
N GLU A 310 19.96 -14.40 0.04
CA GLU A 310 21.26 -14.89 -0.43
C GLU A 310 21.59 -14.41 -1.84
N LYS A 311 20.56 -14.21 -2.69
CA LYS A 311 20.73 -13.66 -4.04
C LYS A 311 21.36 -12.25 -4.02
N GLY A 312 21.15 -11.49 -2.95
CA GLY A 312 21.65 -10.12 -2.80
C GLY A 312 21.06 -9.14 -3.83
N GLY A 313 21.47 -7.87 -3.75
CA GLY A 313 21.10 -6.83 -4.73
C GLY A 313 19.95 -5.90 -4.30
N GLU A 314 19.13 -5.50 -5.27
CA GLU A 314 17.98 -4.61 -5.06
C GLU A 314 16.97 -5.26 -4.11
N GLY A 315 16.72 -4.64 -2.96
CA GLY A 315 15.91 -5.20 -1.87
C GLY A 315 16.65 -5.34 -0.53
N SER A 316 17.94 -5.06 -0.47
CA SER A 316 18.71 -5.01 0.79
C SER A 316 18.05 -4.14 1.87
N LYS A 317 17.49 -2.98 1.47
CA LYS A 317 16.74 -2.11 2.38
C LYS A 317 15.48 -2.76 2.94
N LEU A 318 14.74 -3.53 2.12
CA LEU A 318 13.56 -4.28 2.59
C LEU A 318 13.97 -5.26 3.69
N PHE A 319 15.05 -6.02 3.48
CA PHE A 319 15.51 -6.99 4.47
C PHE A 319 16.02 -6.33 5.74
N PHE A 320 16.70 -5.19 5.64
CA PHE A 320 17.09 -4.40 6.81
C PHE A 320 15.86 -3.92 7.60
N ASP A 321 14.91 -3.26 6.94
CA ASP A 321 13.69 -2.77 7.58
C ASP A 321 12.87 -3.95 8.18
N LEU A 322 12.84 -5.10 7.51
CA LEU A 322 12.20 -6.31 8.00
C LEU A 322 12.88 -6.88 9.25
N PHE A 323 14.21 -6.89 9.29
CA PHE A 323 14.95 -7.28 10.48
C PHE A 323 14.58 -6.39 11.68
N VAL A 324 14.62 -5.07 11.49
CA VAL A 324 14.23 -4.09 12.52
C VAL A 324 12.78 -4.33 12.98
N ALA A 325 11.86 -4.51 12.04
CA ALA A 325 10.45 -4.76 12.36
C ALA A 325 10.23 -6.09 13.08
N LEU A 326 11.01 -7.13 12.77
CA LEU A 326 10.97 -8.42 13.48
C LEU A 326 11.47 -8.31 14.91
N CYS A 327 12.55 -7.56 15.16
CA CYS A 327 13.06 -7.30 16.51
C CYS A 327 12.00 -6.62 17.37
N ASN A 328 11.43 -5.51 16.88
CA ASN A 328 10.36 -4.78 17.58
C ASN A 328 9.15 -5.69 17.84
N HIS A 329 8.77 -6.51 16.86
CA HIS A 329 7.66 -7.46 17.02
C HIS A 329 7.95 -8.55 18.08
N LEU A 330 9.20 -9.01 18.20
CA LEU A 330 9.58 -9.97 19.24
C LEU A 330 9.50 -9.33 20.62
N ASP A 331 9.98 -8.10 20.77
CA ASP A 331 9.90 -7.34 22.03
C ASP A 331 8.43 -7.16 22.45
N ASP A 332 7.57 -6.73 21.53
CA ASP A 332 6.12 -6.59 21.77
C ASP A 332 5.47 -7.90 22.24
N VAL A 333 5.85 -9.03 21.63
CA VAL A 333 5.32 -10.36 22.00
C VAL A 333 5.81 -10.79 23.39
N ILE A 334 7.06 -10.51 23.74
CA ILE A 334 7.65 -10.82 25.05
C ILE A 334 6.99 -9.97 26.14
N GLU A 335 6.81 -8.67 25.90
CA GLU A 335 6.13 -7.76 26.82
C GLU A 335 4.67 -8.17 27.04
N ALA A 336 3.94 -8.51 25.97
CA ALA A 336 2.57 -8.98 26.05
C ALA A 336 2.46 -10.29 26.84
N GLY A 337 3.40 -11.22 26.67
CA GLY A 337 3.47 -12.47 27.45
C GLY A 337 3.78 -12.23 28.93
N SER A 338 4.62 -11.25 29.24
CA SER A 338 5.03 -10.92 30.60
C SER A 338 3.94 -10.21 31.42
N ARG A 339 2.97 -9.57 30.75
CA ARG A 339 1.80 -8.95 31.39
C ARG A 339 0.69 -9.95 31.77
N GLY A 340 0.76 -11.19 31.28
CA GLY A 340 -0.28 -12.21 31.45
C GLY A 340 -0.14 -13.12 32.68
N THR A 341 0.97 -13.06 33.43
CA THR A 341 1.18 -13.86 34.64
C THR A 341 0.99 -13.00 35.90
N PRO A 342 -0.17 -13.03 36.56
CA PRO A 342 -0.27 -12.48 37.91
C PRO A 342 0.70 -13.27 38.80
N ARG A 343 1.69 -12.59 39.37
CA ARG A 343 2.47 -13.12 40.48
C ARG A 343 1.49 -13.40 41.61
N THR A 344 1.17 -14.67 41.83
CA THR A 344 0.58 -15.13 43.10
C THR A 344 1.60 -14.79 44.19
N VAL A 345 1.24 -13.85 45.05
CA VAL A 345 1.95 -13.54 46.30
C VAL A 345 1.51 -14.53 47.36
#